data_AF-A0A8J2XA71-F1
#
_entry.id   AF-A0A8J2XA71-F1
#
_cell.length_a   1.000
_cell.length_b   1.000
_cell.length_c   1.000
_cell.angle_alpha   90.00
_cell.angle_beta   90.00
_cell.angle_gamma   90.00
#
_symmetry.space_group_name_H-M   'P 1'
#
loop_
_entity.id
_entity.type
_entity.pdbx_description
1 polymer ?
#
loop_
_entity_poly.entity_id
_entity_poly.type
_entity_poly.pdbx_seq_one_letter_code
_entity_poly.pdbx_strand_id
1 'polypeptide(L)'
;MIILATNFKSMKSTFTSGLNFYLRGFSTIPDLRKVITIRSAQTATDELTAKLLTKHRDQNILRIAKLKKILEFDKFGLQISDESELMKCFYPTKHATLNLPDGTSSSNRHLEVLGKQLLYLQVLQAYLKLFKRSECDVCGYDFNYPSKMENMSDAKKRPSTVILRHLKQISLVDLARIPVPKNQISLRKQYHYDQKSFNAILGYVFLTNNEKNVSSFLKKMFAEKLINTVLLR
;
A
#
# COMPACT_ATOMS: atom_id res chain seq x y z
N MET A 1 44.03 -36.14 5.30
CA MET A 1 42.90 -37.11 5.25
C MET A 1 41.64 -36.30 5.51
N ILE A 2 40.73 -36.03 4.58
CA ILE A 2 40.18 -36.80 3.45
C ILE A 2 40.11 -35.91 2.20
N ILE A 3 40.28 -36.52 1.02
CA ILE A 3 40.24 -35.95 -0.33
C ILE A 3 38.85 -36.24 -0.95
N LEU A 4 38.45 -35.42 -1.93
CA LEU A 4 37.62 -35.70 -3.13
C LEU A 4 36.38 -34.79 -3.20
N ALA A 5 35.91 -34.28 -4.32
CA ALA A 5 36.40 -34.08 -5.67
C ALA A 5 35.35 -33.19 -6.38
N THR A 6 35.78 -32.32 -7.28
CA THR A 6 34.91 -31.61 -8.22
C THR A 6 34.43 -32.56 -9.32
N ASN A 7 33.18 -32.41 -9.80
CA ASN A 7 32.84 -32.36 -11.24
C ASN A 7 31.32 -32.20 -11.54
N PHE A 8 31.00 -31.11 -12.26
CA PHE A 8 30.15 -31.00 -13.47
C PHE A 8 28.95 -31.96 -13.69
N LYS A 9 27.73 -31.39 -13.86
CA LYS A 9 27.09 -31.13 -15.19
C LYS A 9 25.65 -30.60 -15.09
N SER A 10 25.42 -29.56 -15.89
CA SER A 10 24.17 -29.07 -16.50
C SER A 10 22.98 -30.06 -16.61
N MET A 11 21.78 -29.59 -16.21
CA MET A 11 20.53 -29.96 -16.87
C MET A 11 19.59 -28.74 -16.99
N LYS A 12 19.51 -28.20 -18.21
CA LYS A 12 18.42 -27.33 -18.69
C LYS A 12 17.20 -28.19 -19.02
N SER A 13 16.03 -27.55 -18.93
CA SER A 13 14.73 -27.92 -19.54
C SER A 13 13.92 -29.01 -18.84
N THR A 14 12.76 -28.62 -18.27
CA THR A 14 11.40 -29.14 -18.51
C THR A 14 10.47 -28.77 -17.34
N PHE A 15 9.81 -27.61 -17.42
CA PHE A 15 8.61 -27.34 -16.61
C PHE A 15 7.59 -26.60 -17.48
N THR A 16 7.11 -27.31 -18.49
CA THR A 16 5.91 -27.00 -19.25
C THR A 16 5.08 -28.26 -19.32
N SER A 17 4.21 -28.49 -18.34
CA SER A 17 2.97 -29.27 -18.44
C SER A 17 2.45 -29.59 -17.03
N GLY A 18 1.46 -28.83 -16.59
CA GLY A 18 0.78 -29.06 -15.32
C GLY A 18 -0.57 -28.36 -15.23
N LEU A 19 -1.17 -28.07 -16.40
CA LEU A 19 -2.57 -27.69 -16.54
C LEU A 19 -3.25 -28.93 -17.12
N ASN A 20 -3.76 -29.80 -16.24
CA ASN A 20 -4.89 -30.70 -16.47
C ASN A 20 -5.01 -31.67 -15.29
N PHE A 21 -6.25 -32.06 -15.01
CA PHE A 21 -6.70 -33.05 -14.01
C PHE A 21 -7.03 -32.54 -12.61
N TYR A 22 -8.15 -31.80 -12.51
CA TYR A 22 -9.15 -32.04 -11.45
C TYR A 22 -10.56 -31.83 -12.03
N LEU A 23 -11.04 -32.79 -12.82
CA LEU A 23 -12.46 -32.93 -13.15
C LEU A 23 -12.77 -34.43 -13.30
N ARG A 24 -13.12 -35.10 -12.19
CA ARG A 24 -13.84 -36.37 -12.20
C ARG A 24 -14.88 -36.37 -11.09
N GLY A 25 -16.11 -36.70 -11.49
CA GLY A 25 -17.24 -36.94 -10.59
C GLY A 25 -18.28 -35.83 -10.68
N PHE A 26 -19.22 -35.98 -11.61
CA PHE A 26 -20.67 -35.81 -11.47
C PHE A 26 -21.28 -35.70 -12.86
N SER A 27 -21.45 -36.84 -13.52
CA SER A 27 -22.38 -36.99 -14.64
C SER A 27 -23.73 -37.42 -14.07
N THR A 28 -24.76 -36.58 -14.23
CA THR A 28 -26.17 -36.94 -14.52
C THR A 28 -27.12 -35.75 -14.23
N ILE A 29 -27.08 -34.70 -15.05
CA ILE A 29 -28.26 -33.84 -15.29
C ILE A 29 -28.25 -33.44 -16.77
N PRO A 30 -29.25 -33.82 -17.58
CA PRO A 30 -29.33 -33.44 -18.97
C PRO A 30 -30.17 -32.16 -19.10
N ASP A 31 -29.59 -31.00 -18.83
CA ASP A 31 -30.11 -29.76 -19.41
C ASP A 31 -29.16 -28.57 -19.22
N LEU A 32 -29.25 -27.61 -20.15
CA LEU A 32 -28.44 -26.39 -20.31
C LEU A 32 -27.19 -26.54 -21.18
N ARG A 33 -27.41 -26.67 -22.50
CA ARG A 33 -26.53 -26.06 -23.50
C ARG A 33 -26.54 -24.53 -23.35
N LYS A 34 -25.86 -24.00 -22.33
CA LYS A 34 -25.37 -22.62 -22.38
C LYS A 34 -24.14 -22.65 -23.26
N VAL A 35 -24.26 -22.10 -24.46
CA VAL A 35 -23.12 -21.71 -25.30
C VAL A 35 -22.31 -20.71 -24.47
N ILE A 36 -21.27 -21.20 -23.80
CA ILE A 36 -20.28 -20.33 -23.16
C ILE A 36 -19.45 -19.80 -24.32
N THR A 37 -19.83 -18.64 -24.84
CA THR A 37 -18.93 -17.83 -25.64
C THR A 37 -17.81 -17.39 -24.71
N ILE A 38 -16.76 -18.20 -24.60
CA ILE A 38 -15.50 -17.81 -23.97
C ILE A 38 -14.92 -16.74 -24.91
N ARG A 39 -15.34 -15.49 -24.72
CA ARG A 39 -14.56 -14.36 -25.19
C ARG A 39 -13.22 -14.52 -24.50
N SER A 40 -12.21 -14.91 -25.26
CA SER A 40 -10.82 -14.88 -24.84
C SER A 40 -10.59 -13.54 -24.18
N ALA A 41 -10.48 -13.51 -22.86
CA ALA A 41 -10.04 -12.33 -22.15
C ALA A 41 -8.63 -12.07 -22.67
N GLN A 42 -8.50 -11.13 -23.61
CA GLN A 42 -7.21 -10.54 -23.94
C GLN A 42 -6.60 -10.20 -22.58
N THR A 43 -5.49 -10.86 -22.25
CA THR A 43 -4.75 -10.67 -21.01
C THR A 43 -4.46 -9.19 -20.90
N ALA A 44 -5.29 -8.47 -20.14
CA ALA A 44 -5.13 -7.05 -19.94
C ALA A 44 -3.75 -6.88 -19.32
N THR A 45 -2.82 -6.26 -20.05
CA THR A 45 -1.45 -6.09 -19.57
C THR A 45 -1.49 -5.38 -18.21
N ASP A 46 -0.80 -5.95 -17.23
CA ASP A 46 -0.76 -5.40 -15.87
C ASP A 46 0.04 -4.10 -15.82
N GLU A 47 0.64 -3.65 -16.92
CA GLU A 47 1.39 -2.41 -17.02
C GLU A 47 0.49 -1.17 -17.17
N LEU A 48 0.95 -0.06 -16.60
CA LEU A 48 0.32 1.24 -16.73
C LEU A 48 0.68 1.87 -18.08
N THR A 49 -0.30 2.05 -18.95
CA THR A 49 -0.09 2.66 -20.26
C THR A 49 -0.15 4.18 -20.20
N ALA A 50 0.68 4.86 -21.01
CA ALA A 50 0.71 6.32 -21.10
C ALA A 50 -0.67 6.91 -21.49
N LYS A 51 -1.44 6.20 -22.33
CA LYS A 51 -2.79 6.60 -22.74
C LYS A 51 -3.76 6.71 -21.57
N LEU A 52 -3.62 5.88 -20.53
CA LEU A 52 -4.46 5.97 -19.32
C LEU A 52 -4.10 7.20 -18.48
N LEU A 53 -2.80 7.52 -18.40
CA LEU A 53 -2.33 8.70 -17.68
C LEU A 53 -2.83 9.99 -18.34
N THR A 54 -2.74 10.09 -19.67
CA THR A 54 -3.24 11.26 -20.41
C THR A 54 -4.75 11.40 -20.30
N LYS A 55 -5.50 10.30 -20.48
CA LYS A 55 -6.98 10.31 -20.40
C LYS A 55 -7.51 10.86 -19.08
N HIS A 56 -6.83 10.59 -17.97
CA HIS A 56 -7.31 10.92 -16.62
C HIS A 56 -6.53 12.07 -15.96
N ARG A 57 -5.73 12.81 -16.73
CA ARG A 57 -4.79 13.82 -16.23
C ARG A 57 -5.47 14.85 -15.33
N ASP A 58 -6.49 15.54 -15.81
CA ASP A 58 -7.13 16.65 -15.08
C ASP A 58 -7.73 16.18 -13.74
N GLN A 59 -8.41 15.05 -13.76
CA GLN A 59 -8.98 14.45 -12.57
C GLN A 59 -7.91 13.92 -11.58
N ASN A 60 -6.70 13.59 -12.06
CA ASN A 60 -5.58 13.21 -11.21
C ASN A 60 -4.91 14.45 -10.61
N ILE A 61 -4.80 15.55 -11.35
CA ILE A 61 -4.34 16.86 -10.84
C ILE A 61 -5.25 17.32 -9.70
N LEU A 62 -6.58 17.22 -9.87
CA LEU A 62 -7.54 17.56 -8.82
C LEU A 62 -7.38 16.67 -7.56
N ARG A 63 -7.06 15.38 -7.74
CA ARG A 63 -6.76 14.47 -6.62
C ARG A 63 -5.50 14.88 -5.88
N ILE A 64 -4.45 15.26 -6.61
CA ILE A 64 -3.19 15.77 -6.04
C ILE A 64 -3.46 17.03 -5.21
N ALA A 65 -4.18 18.00 -5.77
CA ALA A 65 -4.53 19.24 -5.06
C ALA A 65 -5.35 18.97 -3.79
N LYS A 66 -6.36 18.09 -3.87
CA LYS A 66 -7.14 17.66 -2.70
C LYS A 66 -6.27 17.01 -1.64
N LEU A 67 -5.34 16.14 -2.05
CA LEU A 67 -4.43 15.45 -1.15
C LEU A 67 -3.47 16.42 -0.45
N LYS A 68 -2.84 17.34 -1.19
CA LYS A 68 -1.99 18.41 -0.65
C LYS A 68 -2.73 19.20 0.44
N LYS A 69 -3.98 19.56 0.17
CA LYS A 69 -4.83 20.32 1.10
C LYS A 69 -5.19 19.52 2.36
N ILE A 70 -5.67 18.28 2.20
CA ILE A 70 -6.08 17.42 3.34
C ILE A 70 -4.90 17.11 4.25
N LEU A 71 -3.73 16.86 3.66
CA LEU A 71 -2.52 16.51 4.38
C LEU A 71 -1.68 17.72 4.82
N GLU A 72 -2.11 18.93 4.46
CA GLU A 72 -1.46 20.18 4.82
C GLU A 72 0.03 20.22 4.44
N PHE A 73 0.38 19.69 3.26
CA PHE A 73 1.78 19.55 2.81
C PHE A 73 2.60 20.84 2.94
N ASP A 74 1.98 21.97 2.62
CA ASP A 74 2.61 23.29 2.68
C ASP A 74 3.08 23.66 4.10
N LYS A 75 2.33 23.26 5.15
CA LYS A 75 2.72 23.54 6.56
C LYS A 75 3.97 22.80 6.99
N PHE A 76 4.30 21.70 6.30
CA PHE A 76 5.46 20.87 6.61
C PHE A 76 6.60 21.07 5.60
N GLY A 77 6.43 21.99 4.64
CA GLY A 77 7.41 22.20 3.58
C GLY A 77 7.60 20.96 2.70
N LEU A 78 6.53 20.20 2.47
CA LEU A 78 6.53 19.05 1.56
C LEU A 78 6.15 19.49 0.16
N GLN A 79 6.95 19.08 -0.82
CA GLN A 79 6.73 19.37 -2.23
C GLN A 79 6.55 18.08 -3.03
N ILE A 80 5.86 18.19 -4.16
CA ILE A 80 5.76 17.10 -5.14
C ILE A 80 6.73 17.49 -6.26
N SER A 81 7.85 16.75 -6.37
CA SER A 81 8.90 17.06 -7.35
C SER A 81 8.41 16.95 -8.78
N ASP A 82 7.69 15.85 -9.10
CA ASP A 82 7.09 15.64 -10.40
C ASP A 82 5.66 15.11 -10.24
N GLU A 83 4.68 15.94 -10.61
CA GLU A 83 3.26 15.56 -10.54
C GLU A 83 2.93 14.44 -11.52
N SER A 84 3.58 14.37 -12.68
CA SER A 84 3.34 13.33 -13.69
C SER A 84 3.80 11.95 -13.20
N GLU A 85 4.92 11.91 -12.48
CA GLU A 85 5.42 10.70 -11.83
C GLU A 85 4.50 10.29 -10.68
N LEU A 86 4.09 11.23 -9.83
CA LEU A 86 3.16 10.94 -8.74
C LEU A 86 1.82 10.37 -9.22
N MET A 87 1.32 10.80 -10.39
CA MET A 87 0.06 10.28 -10.95
C MET A 87 0.07 8.75 -11.12
N LYS A 88 1.25 8.15 -11.30
CA LYS A 88 1.40 6.69 -11.42
C LYS A 88 1.00 5.97 -10.13
N CYS A 89 1.19 6.59 -8.96
CA CYS A 89 0.80 6.04 -7.65
C CYS A 89 -0.72 5.86 -7.49
N PHE A 90 -1.54 6.57 -8.28
CA PHE A 90 -3.00 6.39 -8.25
C PHE A 90 -3.48 5.10 -8.89
N TYR A 91 -2.62 4.29 -9.50
CA TYR A 91 -3.01 3.05 -10.19
C TYR A 91 -2.47 1.82 -9.46
N PRO A 92 -3.06 1.41 -8.32
CA PRO A 92 -2.50 0.36 -7.47
C PRO A 92 -2.66 -1.05 -8.07
N THR A 93 -3.45 -1.19 -9.13
CA THR A 93 -3.62 -2.44 -9.89
C THR A 93 -2.67 -2.54 -11.07
N LYS A 94 -1.88 -1.50 -11.35
CA LYS A 94 -1.00 -1.47 -12.52
C LYS A 94 0.46 -1.33 -12.10
N HIS A 95 1.33 -2.10 -12.74
CA HIS A 95 2.76 -1.94 -12.62
C HIS A 95 3.17 -0.63 -13.29
N ALA A 96 3.88 0.20 -12.55
CA ALA A 96 4.43 1.45 -13.03
C ALA A 96 5.80 1.67 -12.41
N THR A 97 6.75 2.09 -13.23
CA THR A 97 8.06 2.55 -12.78
C THR A 97 8.04 4.07 -12.71
N LEU A 98 8.45 4.60 -11.57
CA LEU A 98 8.53 6.02 -11.29
C LEU A 98 9.98 6.47 -11.36
N ASN A 99 10.22 7.58 -12.03
CA ASN A 99 11.53 8.23 -12.04
C ASN A 99 11.62 9.17 -10.85
N LEU A 100 12.73 9.09 -10.12
CA LEU A 100 13.01 9.91 -8.96
C LEU A 100 13.94 11.08 -9.34
N PRO A 101 13.93 12.19 -8.57
CA PRO A 101 14.73 13.38 -8.88
C PRO A 101 16.24 13.14 -8.91
N ASP A 102 16.71 12.09 -8.23
CA ASP A 102 18.12 11.67 -8.19
C ASP A 102 18.55 10.87 -9.44
N GLY A 103 17.65 10.67 -10.40
CA GLY A 103 17.87 9.88 -11.61
C GLY A 103 17.67 8.38 -11.42
N THR A 104 17.35 7.92 -10.20
CA THR A 104 16.99 6.53 -9.95
C THR A 104 15.54 6.25 -10.33
N SER A 105 15.17 4.97 -10.37
CA SER A 105 13.78 4.58 -10.63
C SER A 105 13.30 3.57 -9.60
N SER A 106 12.01 3.65 -9.25
CA SER A 106 11.39 2.77 -8.26
C SER A 106 10.02 2.31 -8.75
N SER A 107 9.69 1.05 -8.48
CA SER A 107 8.36 0.53 -8.82
C SER A 107 7.31 1.09 -7.85
N ASN A 108 6.09 1.32 -8.36
CA ASN A 108 4.96 1.72 -7.53
C ASN A 108 4.73 0.75 -6.35
N ARG A 109 4.99 -0.54 -6.55
CA ARG A 109 4.92 -1.56 -5.49
C ARG A 109 5.96 -1.35 -4.39
N HIS A 110 7.20 -0.99 -4.75
CA HIS A 110 8.23 -0.70 -3.75
C HIS A 110 7.86 0.55 -2.93
N LEU A 111 7.34 1.58 -3.59
CA LEU A 111 6.84 2.77 -2.91
C LEU A 111 5.66 2.46 -1.98
N GLU A 112 4.74 1.59 -2.40
CA GLU A 112 3.64 1.09 -1.54
C GLU A 112 4.19 0.43 -0.27
N VAL A 113 5.17 -0.46 -0.41
CA VAL A 113 5.78 -1.16 0.74
C VAL A 113 6.47 -0.17 1.67
N LEU A 114 7.25 0.77 1.11
CA LEU A 114 7.97 1.78 1.87
C LEU A 114 7.01 2.66 2.68
N GLY A 115 5.98 3.23 2.04
CA GLY A 115 5.00 4.07 2.73
C GLY A 115 4.22 3.29 3.80
N LYS A 116 3.89 2.01 3.53
CA LYS A 116 3.27 1.14 4.54
C LYS A 116 4.18 0.96 5.76
N GLN A 117 5.47 0.69 5.55
CA GLN A 117 6.44 0.51 6.63
C GLN A 117 6.60 1.80 7.45
N LEU A 118 6.66 2.96 6.80
CA LEU A 118 6.70 4.26 7.47
C LEU A 118 5.49 4.46 8.39
N LEU A 119 4.27 4.16 7.91
CA LEU A 119 3.06 4.27 8.73
C LEU A 119 3.07 3.27 9.90
N TYR A 120 3.53 2.05 9.67
CA TYR A 120 3.67 1.04 10.73
C TYR A 120 4.62 1.52 11.82
N LEU A 121 5.77 2.09 11.44
CA LEU A 121 6.72 2.66 12.37
C LEU A 121 6.08 3.76 13.23
N GLN A 122 5.28 4.65 12.64
CA GLN A 122 4.56 5.69 13.38
C GLN A 122 3.57 5.12 14.40
N VAL A 123 2.87 4.03 14.04
CA VAL A 123 1.94 3.36 14.97
C VAL A 123 2.70 2.72 16.13
N LEU A 124 3.80 2.03 15.86
CA LEU A 124 4.64 1.42 16.89
C LEU A 124 5.22 2.49 17.84
N GLN A 125 5.71 3.60 17.28
CA GLN A 125 6.15 4.74 18.08
C GLN A 125 5.03 5.34 18.92
N ALA A 126 3.80 5.36 18.40
CA ALA A 126 2.63 5.80 19.17
C ALA A 126 2.33 4.85 20.34
N TYR A 127 2.39 3.53 20.14
CA TYR A 127 2.21 2.56 21.22
C TYR A 127 3.25 2.74 22.33
N LEU A 128 4.52 2.95 21.97
CA LEU A 128 5.60 3.17 22.93
C LEU A 128 5.42 4.47 23.75
N LYS A 129 4.65 5.44 23.26
CA LYS A 129 4.39 6.72 23.92
C LYS A 129 3.07 6.78 24.69
N LEU A 130 2.15 5.87 24.38
CA LEU A 130 0.78 5.93 24.86
C LEU A 130 0.65 5.64 26.36
N PHE A 131 1.47 4.72 26.85
CA PHE A 131 1.36 4.22 28.20
C PHE A 131 2.18 5.05 29.19
N LYS A 132 1.69 5.13 30.44
CA LYS A 132 2.44 5.76 31.53
C LYS A 132 3.78 5.05 31.71
N ARG A 133 4.80 5.87 31.92
CA ARG A 133 6.19 5.47 32.13
C ARG A 133 6.32 4.41 33.20
N SER A 134 7.06 3.35 32.89
CA SER A 134 7.51 2.35 33.85
C SER A 134 8.87 2.73 34.43
N GLU A 135 9.28 2.10 35.53
CA GLU A 135 10.63 2.25 36.07
C GLU A 135 11.72 1.74 35.10
N CYS A 136 11.33 0.90 34.13
CA CYS A 136 12.21 0.28 33.13
C CYS A 136 12.21 1.01 31.78
N ASP A 137 11.75 2.26 31.73
CA ASP A 137 11.71 3.03 30.50
C ASP A 137 13.12 3.31 29.95
N VAL A 138 13.29 3.20 28.63
CA VAL A 138 14.54 3.53 27.93
C VAL A 138 14.27 4.72 27.01
N CYS A 139 15.03 5.81 27.20
CA CYS A 139 14.91 7.05 26.41
C CYS A 139 13.47 7.63 26.37
N GLY A 140 12.70 7.45 27.45
CA GLY A 140 11.31 7.93 27.54
C GLY A 140 10.30 7.09 26.75
N TYR A 141 10.67 5.88 26.35
CA TYR A 141 9.78 4.87 25.75
C TYR A 141 9.58 3.69 26.69
N ASP A 142 8.34 3.23 26.78
CA ASP A 142 7.96 2.09 27.60
C ASP A 142 7.94 0.80 26.76
N PHE A 143 8.94 -0.05 26.96
CA PHE A 143 9.05 -1.34 26.27
C PHE A 143 8.19 -2.45 26.90
N ASN A 144 7.59 -2.20 28.06
CA ASN A 144 6.59 -3.09 28.68
C ASN A 144 5.16 -2.80 28.17
N TYR A 145 5.04 -2.00 27.10
CA TYR A 145 3.76 -1.72 26.45
C TYR A 145 2.97 -2.97 25.99
N PRO A 146 3.55 -4.13 25.60
CA PRO A 146 2.75 -5.27 25.17
C PRO A 146 1.81 -5.78 26.27
N SER A 147 2.31 -5.88 27.50
CA SER A 147 1.55 -6.25 28.69
C SER A 147 0.43 -5.23 28.96
N LYS A 148 0.73 -3.93 28.78
CA LYS A 148 -0.25 -2.85 28.97
C LYS A 148 -1.31 -2.77 27.86
N MET A 149 -0.97 -3.28 26.66
CA MET A 149 -1.90 -3.39 25.54
C MET A 149 -2.91 -4.53 25.70
N GLU A 150 -2.73 -5.48 26.63
CA GLU A 150 -3.63 -6.63 26.80
C GLU A 150 -5.10 -6.21 26.94
N ASN A 151 -5.34 -5.13 27.68
CA ASN A 151 -6.66 -4.54 27.93
C ASN A 151 -7.26 -3.80 26.72
N MET A 152 -6.50 -3.62 25.64
CA MET A 152 -7.01 -3.02 24.40
C MET A 152 -7.69 -4.05 23.52
N SER A 153 -8.73 -3.61 22.79
CA SER A 153 -9.34 -4.43 21.74
C SER A 153 -8.31 -4.85 20.68
N ASP A 154 -8.48 -6.01 20.07
CA ASP A 154 -7.60 -6.51 19.00
C ASP A 154 -7.46 -5.53 17.82
N ALA A 155 -8.51 -4.76 17.54
CA ALA A 155 -8.49 -3.74 16.50
C ALA A 155 -7.55 -2.57 16.82
N LYS A 156 -7.29 -2.28 18.10
CA LYS A 156 -6.32 -1.27 18.56
C LYS A 156 -4.92 -1.85 18.71
N LYS A 157 -4.78 -3.18 18.82
CA LYS A 157 -3.48 -3.86 18.83
C LYS A 157 -2.84 -3.92 17.45
N ARG A 158 -3.64 -4.17 16.41
CA ARG A 158 -3.14 -4.37 15.03
C ARG A 158 -2.86 -3.03 14.32
N PRO A 159 -1.61 -2.76 13.86
CA PRO A 159 -1.31 -1.50 13.18
C PRO A 159 -2.10 -1.26 11.91
N SER A 160 -2.38 -2.31 11.13
CA SER A 160 -3.16 -2.21 9.88
C SER A 160 -4.57 -1.66 10.10
N THR A 161 -5.26 -2.09 11.15
CA THR A 161 -6.61 -1.64 11.48
C THR A 161 -6.62 -0.22 12.04
N VAL A 162 -5.61 0.13 12.84
CA VAL A 162 -5.41 1.48 13.37
C VAL A 162 -5.16 2.47 12.23
N ILE A 163 -4.23 2.16 11.31
CA ILE A 163 -3.95 2.97 10.12
C ILE A 163 -5.22 3.14 9.29
N LEU A 164 -5.92 2.04 8.97
CA LEU A 164 -7.14 2.10 8.17
C LEU A 164 -8.22 2.99 8.81
N ARG A 165 -8.38 2.92 10.14
CA ARG A 165 -9.35 3.76 10.87
C ARG A 165 -8.94 5.24 10.82
N HIS A 166 -7.66 5.54 11.01
CA HIS A 166 -7.13 6.91 10.88
C HIS A 166 -7.34 7.47 9.47
N LEU A 167 -7.01 6.70 8.43
CA LEU A 167 -7.19 7.09 7.03
C LEU A 167 -8.66 7.38 6.69
N LYS A 168 -9.61 6.64 7.27
CA LYS A 168 -11.04 6.91 7.15
C LYS A 168 -11.45 8.24 7.80
N GLN A 169 -10.86 8.59 8.95
CA GLN A 169 -11.16 9.84 9.65
C GLN A 169 -10.64 11.07 8.89
N ILE A 170 -9.47 10.99 8.27
CA ILE A 170 -8.94 12.08 7.44
C ILE A 170 -9.62 12.17 6.06
N SER A 171 -10.63 11.34 5.78
CA SER A 171 -11.48 11.39 4.57
C SER A 171 -10.73 11.23 3.23
N LEU A 172 -9.66 10.45 3.22
CA LEU A 172 -8.99 10.06 1.97
C LEU A 172 -9.79 8.96 1.25
N VAL A 173 -10.88 9.37 0.60
CA VAL A 173 -11.77 8.52 -0.18
C VAL A 173 -11.58 8.80 -1.68
N ASP A 174 -11.67 7.76 -2.51
CA ASP A 174 -11.61 7.83 -3.97
C ASP A 174 -10.25 8.32 -4.51
N LEU A 175 -9.18 7.90 -3.82
CA LEU A 175 -7.80 8.22 -4.16
C LEU A 175 -7.30 7.34 -5.31
N ALA A 176 -7.58 6.04 -5.24
CA ALA A 176 -7.15 5.05 -6.22
C ALA A 176 -8.04 5.03 -7.46
N ARG A 177 -7.39 4.88 -8.61
CA ARG A 177 -8.01 4.57 -9.90
C ARG A 177 -8.13 3.07 -10.05
N ILE A 178 -9.37 2.62 -10.03
CA ILE A 178 -9.71 1.22 -10.25
C ILE A 178 -10.39 1.13 -11.62
N PRO A 179 -10.02 0.18 -12.50
CA PRO A 179 -10.61 0.02 -13.83
C PRO A 179 -11.98 -0.69 -13.75
N VAL A 180 -12.81 -0.32 -12.77
CA VAL A 180 -14.15 -0.89 -12.55
C VAL A 180 -15.08 0.28 -12.21
N PRO A 181 -16.33 0.29 -12.72
CA PRO A 181 -17.32 1.31 -12.37
C PRO A 181 -17.57 1.39 -10.85
N LYS A 182 -17.75 2.60 -10.32
CA LYS A 182 -17.90 2.83 -8.86
C LYS A 182 -19.06 2.06 -8.23
N ASN A 183 -20.16 1.90 -8.96
CA ASN A 183 -21.35 1.15 -8.51
C ASN A 183 -21.11 -0.37 -8.37
N GLN A 184 -20.02 -0.89 -8.95
CA GLN A 184 -19.67 -2.31 -8.91
C GLN A 184 -18.55 -2.62 -7.89
N ILE A 185 -17.96 -1.59 -7.27
CA ILE A 185 -16.88 -1.75 -6.31
C ILE A 185 -17.46 -1.65 -4.90
N SER A 186 -17.27 -2.69 -4.09
CA SER A 186 -17.62 -2.61 -2.68
C SER A 186 -16.75 -1.58 -1.96
N LEU A 187 -17.32 -0.85 -0.99
CA LEU A 187 -16.58 0.15 -0.21
C LEU A 187 -15.29 -0.43 0.40
N ARG A 188 -15.34 -1.69 0.86
CA ARG A 188 -14.17 -2.39 1.39
C ARG A 188 -13.04 -2.52 0.36
N LYS A 189 -13.34 -2.87 -0.89
CA LYS A 189 -12.36 -2.94 -1.97
C LYS A 189 -11.82 -1.56 -2.32
N GLN A 190 -12.69 -0.55 -2.39
CA GLN A 190 -12.27 0.84 -2.63
C GLN A 190 -11.26 1.30 -1.57
N TYR A 191 -11.58 1.14 -0.28
CA TYR A 191 -10.68 1.52 0.80
C TYR A 191 -9.34 0.79 0.76
N HIS A 192 -9.35 -0.50 0.38
CA HIS A 192 -8.12 -1.28 0.24
C HIS A 192 -7.20 -0.68 -0.85
N TYR A 193 -7.75 -0.36 -2.02
CA TYR A 193 -6.96 0.24 -3.10
C TYR A 193 -6.57 1.69 -2.79
N ASP A 194 -7.45 2.48 -2.18
CA ASP A 194 -7.14 3.83 -1.71
C ASP A 194 -5.95 3.81 -0.74
N GLN A 195 -5.93 2.86 0.20
CA GLN A 195 -4.82 2.68 1.12
C GLN A 195 -3.52 2.31 0.40
N LYS A 196 -3.58 1.45 -0.62
CA LYS A 196 -2.39 1.12 -1.44
C LYS A 196 -1.83 2.36 -2.16
N SER A 197 -2.69 3.12 -2.83
CA SER A 197 -2.30 4.36 -3.49
C SER A 197 -1.74 5.36 -2.49
N PHE A 198 -2.37 5.49 -1.32
CA PHE A 198 -1.88 6.37 -0.27
C PHE A 198 -0.48 5.98 0.21
N ASN A 199 -0.25 4.69 0.46
CA ASN A 199 1.07 4.20 0.85
C ASN A 199 2.12 4.49 -0.24
N ALA A 200 1.80 4.26 -1.52
CA ALA A 200 2.71 4.56 -2.61
C ALA A 200 3.06 6.06 -2.72
N ILE A 201 2.06 6.92 -2.57
CA ILE A 201 2.26 8.38 -2.52
C ILE A 201 3.17 8.75 -1.36
N LEU A 202 2.96 8.17 -0.18
CA LEU A 202 3.80 8.45 0.98
C LEU A 202 5.24 7.99 0.76
N GLY A 203 5.44 6.82 0.14
CA GLY A 203 6.77 6.34 -0.25
C GLY A 203 7.47 7.28 -1.24
N TYR A 204 6.74 7.77 -2.24
CA TYR A 204 7.25 8.77 -3.18
C TYR A 204 7.64 10.07 -2.46
N VAL A 205 6.75 10.61 -1.63
CA VAL A 205 7.00 11.86 -0.88
C VAL A 205 8.22 11.70 0.03
N PHE A 206 8.37 10.54 0.68
CA PHE A 206 9.55 10.27 1.51
C PHE A 206 10.87 10.30 0.72
N LEU A 207 10.91 9.70 -0.48
CA LEU A 207 12.14 9.66 -1.28
C LEU A 207 12.46 10.99 -1.98
N THR A 208 11.46 11.85 -2.17
CA THR A 208 11.60 13.12 -2.90
C THR A 208 11.77 14.35 -2.01
N ASN A 209 11.60 14.20 -0.70
CA ASN A 209 11.67 15.30 0.25
C ASN A 209 12.71 15.06 1.34
N ASN A 210 13.08 16.14 2.01
CA ASN A 210 13.99 16.08 3.16
C ASN A 210 13.40 15.23 4.29
N GLU A 211 14.20 14.31 4.83
CA GLU A 211 13.81 13.40 5.91
C GLU A 211 13.23 14.15 7.12
N LYS A 212 13.83 15.28 7.51
CA LYS A 212 13.36 16.10 8.63
C LYS A 212 11.92 16.61 8.44
N ASN A 213 11.59 17.05 7.23
CA ASN A 213 10.25 17.58 6.90
C ASN A 213 9.23 16.44 6.92
N VAL A 214 9.56 15.30 6.32
CA VAL A 214 8.70 14.12 6.27
C VAL A 214 8.49 13.54 7.67
N SER A 215 9.54 13.48 8.50
CA SER A 215 9.45 13.02 9.88
C SER A 215 8.56 13.92 10.74
N SER A 216 8.70 15.25 10.59
CA SER A 216 7.82 16.23 11.25
C SER A 216 6.35 16.06 10.83
N PHE A 217 6.11 15.90 9.52
CA PHE A 217 4.80 15.61 8.96
C PHE A 217 4.20 14.33 9.54
N LEU A 218 4.95 13.21 9.50
CA LEU A 218 4.50 11.92 10.01
C LEU A 218 4.16 11.99 11.50
N LYS A 219 4.99 12.66 12.30
CA LYS A 219 4.75 12.81 13.74
C LYS A 219 3.46 13.58 14.03
N LYS A 220 3.25 14.74 13.41
CA LYS A 220 2.07 15.58 13.69
C LYS A 220 0.78 15.06 13.04
N MET A 221 0.84 14.65 11.79
CA MET A 221 -0.36 14.24 11.03
C MET A 221 -0.77 12.81 11.29
N PHE A 222 0.17 11.94 11.67
CA PHE A 222 -0.11 10.54 11.98
C PHE A 222 0.01 10.29 13.48
N ALA A 223 1.22 10.29 14.07
CA ALA A 223 1.39 9.80 15.44
C ALA A 223 0.50 10.52 16.47
N GLU A 224 0.50 11.85 16.49
CA GLU A 224 -0.29 12.64 17.45
C GLU A 224 -1.80 12.51 17.23
N LYS A 225 -2.26 12.63 15.98
CA LYS A 225 -3.68 12.49 15.65
C LYS A 225 -4.17 11.06 15.93
N LEU A 226 -3.40 10.05 15.56
CA LEU A 226 -3.73 8.63 15.73
C LEU A 226 -3.91 8.25 17.20
N ILE A 227 -3.06 8.76 18.10
CA ILE A 227 -3.22 8.57 19.55
C ILE A 227 -4.59 9.10 20.00
N ASN A 228 -4.90 10.35 19.63
CA ASN A 228 -6.10 11.04 20.10
C ASN A 228 -7.40 10.53 19.47
N THR A 229 -7.36 10.08 18.21
CA THR A 229 -8.58 9.77 17.46
C THR A 229 -8.88 8.26 17.35
N VAL A 230 -7.88 7.39 17.56
CA VAL A 230 -8.03 5.94 17.39
C VAL A 230 -7.68 5.16 18.66
N LEU A 231 -6.61 5.52 19.36
CA LEU A 231 -6.14 4.73 20.51
C LEU A 231 -6.85 5.10 21.81
N LEU A 232 -7.04 6.40 22.07
CA LEU A 232 -7.66 6.92 23.28
C LEU A 232 -9.20 7.01 23.24
N ARG A 233 -9.82 6.92 22.06
CA ARG A 233 -11.28 6.77 21.89
C ARG A 233 -11.66 5.30 21.89
#